data_AF-A0A9D8KSB6-F1
#
_entry.id   AF-A0A9D8KSB6-F1
#
_cell.length_a   1.000
_cell.length_b   1.000
_cell.length_c   1.000
_cell.angle_alpha   90.00
_cell.angle_beta   90.00
_cell.angle_gamma   90.00
#
_symmetry.space_group_name_H-M   'P 1'
#
loop_
_entity.id
_entity.type
_entity.pdbx_description
1 polymer ?
#
loop_
_entity_poly.entity_id
_entity_poly.type
_entity_poly.pdbx_seq_one_letter_code
_entity_poly.pdbx_strand_id
1 'polypeptide(L)'
;MLLALENAIANLLQRELPSLFTGAGAASATFSIDTWDFDRLSADPVAGQPGPEDAVDELAFDPAAAAGPYALTRPPYPGPKRVYLRATSGELVALASAEVLWNPANPAAFSIQPLATRDLTGFDHLHIMYGVVAAATRLKTLHKLTLQIAGADAGSSEKAFALALAVLVLNRDALLRDGGFAWTAGGYQAEGAVKTLKFSAGAVPAPTSRTLLLEAEVDLRLERLLAEDEGKPIVRILSPGRTPGSKPVDIDPAIQA
;
A
#
# COMPACT_ATOMS: atom_id res chain seq x y z
N MET A 1 -3.07 10.07 13.35
CA MET A 1 -4.10 10.98 12.79
C MET A 1 -4.77 10.40 11.55
N LEU A 2 -6.03 9.99 11.67
CA LEU A 2 -6.91 9.61 10.57
C LEU A 2 -7.64 10.86 10.05
N LEU A 3 -6.88 11.85 9.57
CA LEU A 3 -7.44 13.11 9.07
C LEU A 3 -8.48 12.85 7.95
N ALA A 4 -8.29 11.78 7.18
CA ALA A 4 -9.26 11.32 6.18
C ALA A 4 -10.64 10.99 6.78
N LEU A 5 -10.69 10.25 7.89
CA LEU A 5 -11.95 9.89 8.56
C LEU A 5 -12.63 11.11 9.21
N GLU A 6 -11.86 12.01 9.83
CA GLU A 6 -12.37 13.26 10.39
C GLU A 6 -13.01 14.13 9.31
N ASN A 7 -12.32 14.29 8.17
CA ASN A 7 -12.84 15.02 7.01
C ASN A 7 -14.08 14.34 6.42
N ALA A 8 -14.08 13.00 6.29
CA ALA A 8 -15.22 12.25 5.80
C ALA A 8 -16.46 12.45 6.69
N ILE A 9 -16.28 12.42 8.02
CA ILE A 9 -17.35 12.68 8.99
C ILE A 9 -17.86 14.13 8.86
N ALA A 10 -16.96 15.12 8.83
CA ALA A 10 -17.35 16.53 8.72
C ALA A 10 -18.14 16.79 7.43
N ASN A 11 -17.66 16.28 6.29
CA ASN A 11 -18.32 16.40 5.00
C ASN A 11 -19.69 15.70 4.98
N LEU A 12 -19.78 14.50 5.57
CA LEU A 12 -21.04 13.77 5.68
C LEU A 12 -22.07 14.56 6.48
N LEU A 13 -21.70 15.10 7.65
CA LEU A 13 -22.61 15.88 8.49
C LEU A 13 -23.10 17.16 7.80
N GLN A 14 -22.22 17.86 7.09
CA GLN A 14 -22.60 19.04 6.30
C GLN A 14 -23.53 18.68 5.13
N ARG A 15 -23.32 17.54 4.48
CA ARG A 15 -24.14 17.07 3.36
C ARG A 15 -25.53 16.61 3.78
N GLU A 16 -25.62 15.79 4.83
CA GLU A 16 -26.89 15.17 5.26
C GLU A 16 -27.69 16.09 6.19
N LEU A 17 -27.03 16.96 6.94
CA LEU A 17 -27.66 17.88 7.90
C LEU A 17 -27.22 19.34 7.66
N PRO A 18 -27.39 19.89 6.44
CA PRO A 18 -26.89 21.21 6.09
C PRO A 18 -27.50 22.31 6.98
N SER A 19 -28.79 22.18 7.33
CA SER A 19 -29.47 23.14 8.23
C SER A 19 -28.91 23.20 9.65
N LEU A 20 -28.11 22.21 10.07
CA LEU A 20 -27.51 22.14 11.41
C LEU A 20 -26.01 22.41 11.38
N PHE A 21 -25.30 22.01 10.33
CA PHE A 21 -23.84 22.07 10.25
C PHE A 21 -23.28 23.08 9.25
N THR A 22 -24.14 23.88 8.60
CA THR A 22 -23.70 24.94 7.68
C THR A 22 -24.36 26.28 8.00
N GLY A 23 -23.65 27.39 7.72
CA GLY A 23 -24.15 28.75 7.93
C GLY A 23 -23.87 29.34 9.32
N ALA A 24 -24.42 30.53 9.57
CA ALA A 24 -24.22 31.25 10.83
C ALA A 24 -24.94 30.54 11.98
N GLY A 25 -24.24 30.29 13.09
CA GLY A 25 -24.78 29.58 14.24
C GLY A 25 -24.86 28.06 14.07
N ALA A 26 -24.21 27.51 13.05
CA ALA A 26 -24.11 26.06 12.85
C ALA A 26 -23.48 25.37 14.06
N ALA A 27 -23.94 24.15 14.32
CA ALA A 27 -23.29 23.25 15.25
C ALA A 27 -21.87 22.92 14.76
N SER A 28 -20.91 22.86 15.67
CA SER A 28 -19.53 22.50 15.35
C SER A 28 -19.26 21.04 15.68
N ALA A 29 -18.63 20.33 14.74
CA ALA A 29 -18.06 19.01 14.95
C ALA A 29 -16.54 19.16 15.11
N THR A 30 -16.02 18.82 16.29
CA THR A 30 -14.58 18.94 16.60
C THR A 30 -14.06 17.61 17.15
N PHE A 31 -12.87 17.20 16.74
CA PHE A 31 -12.25 15.97 17.20
C PHE A 31 -11.20 16.26 18.28
N SER A 32 -11.14 15.41 19.30
CA SER A 32 -10.14 15.48 20.37
C SER A 32 -9.73 14.08 20.81
N ILE A 33 -8.61 14.01 21.54
CA ILE A 33 -7.98 12.79 22.06
C ILE A 33 -7.74 11.75 20.95
N ASP A 34 -6.50 11.71 20.47
CA ASP A 34 -6.02 10.69 19.54
C ASP A 34 -5.15 9.70 20.35
N THR A 35 -5.70 8.52 20.66
CA THR A 35 -4.88 7.40 21.16
C THR A 35 -4.81 6.29 20.13
N TRP A 36 -3.58 5.89 19.80
CA TRP A 36 -3.29 4.73 18.97
C TRP A 36 -2.87 3.57 19.85
N ASP A 37 -3.49 2.42 19.64
CA ASP A 37 -2.99 1.15 20.11
C ASP A 37 -2.56 0.30 18.90
N PHE A 38 -1.39 -0.31 19.00
CA PHE A 38 -0.78 -1.11 17.93
C PHE A 38 -0.71 -2.55 18.42
N ASP A 39 -1.20 -3.48 17.62
CA ASP A 39 -0.97 -4.90 17.91
C ASP A 39 0.52 -5.20 17.76
N ARG A 40 1.18 -5.44 18.89
CA ARG A 40 2.63 -5.72 18.98
C ARG A 40 3.02 -7.03 18.28
N LEU A 41 2.06 -7.90 17.99
CA LEU A 41 2.28 -9.15 17.26
C LEU A 41 2.03 -8.99 15.75
N SER A 42 1.41 -7.89 15.30
CA SER A 42 1.32 -7.55 13.88
C SER A 42 2.54 -6.72 13.49
N ALA A 43 3.68 -7.33 13.15
CA ALA A 43 4.85 -6.50 12.78
C ALA A 43 5.98 -7.15 11.98
N ASP A 44 6.01 -8.47 11.76
CA ASP A 44 7.16 -9.04 11.05
C ASP A 44 7.23 -8.49 9.61
N PRO A 45 8.34 -7.84 9.23
CA PRO A 45 8.53 -7.40 7.86
C PRO A 45 8.51 -8.62 6.95
N VAL A 46 7.53 -8.68 6.07
CA VAL A 46 7.46 -9.71 5.05
C VAL A 46 8.07 -9.15 3.77
N ALA A 47 8.73 -10.02 2.99
CA ALA A 47 9.03 -9.66 1.61
C ALA A 47 7.72 -9.22 0.96
N GLY A 48 7.67 -7.99 0.42
CA GLY A 48 6.51 -7.51 -0.28
C GLY A 48 6.18 -8.50 -1.39
N GLN A 49 5.01 -9.12 -1.32
CA GLN A 49 4.49 -9.84 -2.47
C GLN A 49 4.14 -8.81 -3.54
N PRO A 50 4.33 -9.14 -4.83
CA PRO A 50 3.95 -8.24 -5.90
C PRO A 50 2.49 -7.79 -5.76
N GLY A 51 2.28 -6.48 -5.58
CA GLY A 51 0.97 -5.89 -5.52
C GLY A 51 0.37 -5.68 -6.92
N PRO A 52 -0.94 -5.42 -7.02
CA PRO A 52 -1.58 -5.02 -8.29
C PRO A 52 -1.05 -3.68 -8.84
N GLU A 53 -0.42 -2.88 -7.97
CA GLU A 53 0.26 -1.61 -8.30
C GLU A 53 1.75 -1.80 -8.61
N ASP A 54 2.27 -3.05 -8.58
CA ASP A 54 3.67 -3.31 -8.88
C ASP A 54 4.00 -2.73 -10.24
N ALA A 55 5.03 -1.89 -10.26
CA ALA A 55 5.46 -1.24 -11.46
C ALA A 55 5.73 -2.31 -12.52
N VAL A 56 5.05 -2.19 -13.66
CA VAL A 56 5.33 -3.01 -14.84
C VAL A 56 5.68 -2.08 -15.98
N ASP A 57 6.72 -2.46 -16.71
CA ASP A 57 7.00 -1.89 -18.02
C ASP A 57 6.41 -2.82 -19.08
N GLU A 58 5.57 -2.25 -19.94
CA GLU A 58 5.08 -2.91 -21.14
C GLU A 58 5.74 -2.24 -22.34
N LEU A 59 6.60 -2.99 -23.02
CA LEU A 59 7.34 -2.51 -24.18
C LEU A 59 6.84 -3.24 -25.42
N ALA A 60 6.73 -2.55 -26.54
CA ALA A 60 6.41 -3.19 -27.81
C ALA A 60 7.48 -4.24 -28.16
N PHE A 61 7.03 -5.39 -28.66
CA PHE A 61 7.88 -6.51 -29.04
C PHE A 61 7.60 -6.90 -30.49
N ASP A 62 8.64 -6.93 -31.31
CA ASP A 62 8.57 -7.45 -32.68
C ASP A 62 9.28 -8.80 -32.74
N PRO A 63 8.57 -9.92 -32.97
CA PRO A 63 9.18 -11.24 -33.12
C PRO A 63 10.22 -11.31 -34.24
N ALA A 64 10.07 -10.52 -35.32
CA ALA A 64 11.02 -10.50 -36.44
C ALA A 64 12.30 -9.72 -36.10
N ALA A 65 12.23 -8.79 -35.14
CA ALA A 65 13.34 -7.98 -34.64
C ALA A 65 13.51 -8.16 -33.12
N ALA A 66 13.44 -9.41 -32.65
CA ALA A 66 13.29 -9.72 -31.23
C ALA A 66 14.40 -9.15 -30.34
N ALA A 67 15.62 -8.99 -30.85
CA ALA A 67 16.79 -8.65 -30.04
C ALA A 67 16.71 -7.29 -29.32
N GLY A 68 15.93 -6.33 -29.84
CA GLY A 68 15.90 -4.95 -29.34
C GLY A 68 16.88 -4.03 -30.07
N PRO A 69 17.27 -2.88 -29.48
CA PRO A 69 17.38 -2.63 -28.04
C PRO A 69 16.08 -2.23 -27.35
N TYR A 70 15.97 -2.57 -26.06
CA TYR A 70 14.87 -2.16 -25.20
C TYR A 70 15.37 -1.21 -24.11
N ALA A 71 14.54 -0.23 -23.80
CA ALA A 71 14.76 0.70 -22.71
C ALA A 71 13.56 0.67 -21.77
N LEU A 72 13.83 0.55 -20.47
CA LEU A 72 12.83 0.70 -19.43
C LEU A 72 12.28 2.12 -19.48
N THR A 73 10.95 2.27 -19.41
CA THR A 73 10.29 3.58 -19.38
C THR A 73 10.29 4.17 -17.97
N ARG A 74 10.51 3.33 -16.96
CA ARG A 74 10.60 3.70 -15.56
C ARG A 74 12.07 3.77 -15.10
N PRO A 75 12.36 4.56 -14.04
CA PRO A 75 13.68 4.56 -13.41
C PRO A 75 14.12 3.12 -13.12
N PRO A 76 15.34 2.72 -13.52
CA PRO A 76 15.76 1.33 -13.45
C PRO A 76 15.81 0.84 -12.01
N TYR A 77 15.02 -0.19 -11.72
CA TYR A 77 15.05 -0.87 -10.42
C TYR A 77 16.34 -1.70 -10.25
N PRO A 78 16.97 -1.67 -9.06
CA PRO A 78 18.21 -2.39 -8.79
C PRO A 78 18.09 -3.89 -8.52
N GLY A 79 16.91 -4.37 -8.12
CA GLY A 79 16.70 -5.79 -7.82
C GLY A 79 16.44 -6.66 -9.05
N PRO A 80 16.27 -7.99 -8.87
CA PRO A 80 16.05 -8.91 -9.97
C PRO A 80 14.78 -8.55 -10.75
N LYS A 81 14.93 -8.44 -12.07
CA LYS A 81 13.84 -8.16 -13.02
C LYS A 81 13.44 -9.47 -13.70
N ARG A 82 12.15 -9.72 -13.84
CA ARG A 82 11.62 -10.82 -14.63
C ARG A 82 11.05 -10.26 -15.91
N VAL A 83 11.51 -10.79 -17.05
CA VAL A 83 11.04 -10.37 -18.37
C VAL A 83 10.16 -11.48 -18.91
N TYR A 84 8.95 -11.13 -19.33
CA TYR A 84 7.98 -12.02 -19.93
C TYR A 84 7.70 -11.60 -21.37
N LEU A 85 7.48 -12.58 -22.25
CA LEU A 85 6.76 -12.37 -23.49
C LEU A 85 5.27 -12.32 -23.15
N ARG A 86 4.56 -11.32 -23.69
CA ARG A 86 3.12 -11.16 -23.50
C ARG A 86 2.41 -11.20 -24.85
N ALA A 87 1.36 -12.00 -24.92
CA ALA A 87 0.47 -12.08 -26.07
C ALA A 87 -0.72 -11.15 -25.88
N THR A 88 -1.38 -10.78 -26.98
CA THR A 88 -2.62 -9.97 -26.95
C THR A 88 -3.74 -10.66 -26.15
N SER A 89 -3.74 -11.99 -26.09
CA SER A 89 -4.66 -12.80 -25.28
C SER A 89 -4.46 -12.66 -23.76
N GLY A 90 -3.35 -12.03 -23.33
CA GLY A 90 -2.94 -11.93 -21.93
C GLY A 90 -2.04 -13.08 -21.45
N GLU A 91 -1.68 -14.02 -22.33
CA GLU A 91 -0.71 -15.07 -22.00
C GLU A 91 0.67 -14.46 -21.68
N LEU A 92 1.31 -14.95 -20.61
CA LEU A 92 2.63 -14.55 -20.17
C LEU A 92 3.59 -15.74 -20.16
N VAL A 93 4.68 -15.64 -20.91
CA VAL A 93 5.74 -16.66 -20.95
C VAL A 93 7.05 -16.06 -20.46
N ALA A 94 7.62 -16.61 -19.39
CA ALA A 94 8.87 -16.11 -18.84
C ALA A 94 10.07 -16.36 -19.78
N LEU A 95 10.92 -15.35 -19.94
CA LEU A 95 12.25 -15.51 -20.51
C LEU A 95 13.22 -15.98 -19.42
N ALA A 96 14.14 -16.88 -19.80
CA ALA A 96 15.21 -17.28 -18.91
C ALA A 96 16.23 -16.13 -18.74
N SER A 97 16.94 -16.10 -17.61
CA SER A 97 17.96 -15.08 -17.36
C SER A 97 19.07 -15.05 -18.42
N ALA A 98 19.36 -16.18 -19.06
CA ALA A 98 20.33 -16.26 -20.16
C ALA A 98 19.82 -15.63 -21.47
N GLU A 99 18.51 -15.46 -21.62
CA GLU A 99 17.87 -14.85 -22.78
C GLU A 99 17.74 -13.32 -22.62
N VAL A 100 18.19 -12.75 -21.49
CA VAL A 100 18.08 -11.32 -21.21
C VAL A 100 19.48 -10.77 -20.89
N LEU A 101 19.95 -9.86 -21.75
CA LEU A 101 21.28 -9.25 -21.65
C LEU A 101 21.13 -7.81 -21.18
N TRP A 102 21.36 -7.57 -19.89
CA TRP A 102 21.35 -6.24 -19.29
C TRP A 102 22.63 -5.48 -19.66
N ASN A 103 22.49 -4.19 -20.00
CA ASN A 103 23.64 -3.34 -20.28
C ASN A 103 24.30 -2.89 -18.95
N PRO A 104 25.57 -3.23 -18.69
CA PRO A 104 26.25 -2.85 -17.45
C PRO A 104 26.55 -1.34 -17.35
N ALA A 105 26.60 -0.63 -18.47
CA ALA A 105 26.85 0.82 -18.51
C ALA A 105 25.55 1.64 -18.44
N ASN A 106 24.39 1.03 -18.71
CA ASN A 106 23.08 1.66 -18.62
C ASN A 106 22.06 0.68 -18.03
N PRO A 107 21.72 0.78 -16.73
CA PRO A 107 20.82 -0.16 -16.06
C PRO A 107 19.35 -0.09 -16.53
N ALA A 108 19.00 0.92 -17.34
CA ALA A 108 17.72 1.03 -18.00
C ALA A 108 17.67 0.32 -19.37
N ALA A 109 18.80 -0.11 -19.92
CA ALA A 109 18.88 -0.72 -21.24
C ALA A 109 19.15 -2.21 -21.17
N PHE A 110 18.50 -2.96 -22.05
CA PHE A 110 18.74 -4.38 -22.22
C PHE A 110 18.44 -4.83 -23.66
N SER A 111 18.87 -6.04 -23.96
CA SER A 111 18.53 -6.76 -25.18
C SER A 111 18.05 -8.14 -24.79
N ILE A 112 17.28 -8.78 -25.66
CA ILE A 112 16.93 -10.18 -25.46
C ILE A 112 17.61 -11.04 -26.52
N GLN A 113 17.88 -12.28 -26.17
CA GLN A 113 18.40 -13.28 -27.07
C GLN A 113 17.57 -14.55 -26.86
N PRO A 114 16.39 -14.65 -27.50
CA PRO A 114 15.54 -15.82 -27.36
C PRO A 114 16.31 -17.08 -27.78
N LEU A 115 16.08 -18.18 -27.07
CA LEU A 115 16.59 -19.48 -27.49
C LEU A 115 16.09 -19.82 -28.90
N ALA A 116 16.94 -20.44 -29.71
CA ALA A 116 16.61 -20.79 -31.09
C ALA A 116 15.39 -21.74 -31.22
N THR A 117 15.05 -22.48 -30.16
CA THR A 117 13.91 -23.39 -30.09
C THR A 117 12.63 -22.72 -29.61
N ARG A 118 12.66 -21.42 -29.26
CA ARG A 118 11.53 -20.71 -28.67
C ARG A 118 10.59 -20.25 -29.78
N ASP A 119 9.31 -20.59 -29.67
CA ASP A 119 8.26 -20.02 -30.51
C ASP A 119 7.91 -18.61 -30.01
N LEU A 120 7.98 -17.64 -30.91
CA LEU A 120 7.69 -16.23 -30.64
C LEU A 120 6.38 -15.77 -31.28
N THR A 121 5.67 -16.69 -31.95
CA THR A 121 4.44 -16.39 -32.67
C THR A 121 3.34 -15.95 -31.69
N GLY A 122 2.68 -14.82 -31.99
CA GLY A 122 1.55 -14.32 -31.19
C GLY A 122 1.94 -13.45 -29.98
N PHE A 123 3.23 -13.26 -29.70
CA PHE A 123 3.70 -12.30 -28.71
C PHE A 123 3.97 -10.94 -29.35
N ASP A 124 3.45 -9.87 -28.75
CA ASP A 124 3.53 -8.50 -29.27
C ASP A 124 4.04 -7.49 -28.22
N HIS A 125 4.23 -7.92 -26.97
CA HIS A 125 4.80 -7.10 -25.91
C HIS A 125 5.85 -7.85 -25.07
N LEU A 126 6.83 -7.11 -24.55
CA LEU A 126 7.59 -7.50 -23.38
C LEU A 126 6.92 -6.93 -22.14
N HIS A 127 6.73 -7.78 -21.13
CA HIS A 127 6.21 -7.39 -19.84
C HIS A 127 7.31 -7.57 -18.79
N ILE A 128 7.81 -6.47 -18.25
CA ILE A 128 8.90 -6.46 -17.27
C ILE A 128 8.29 -6.27 -15.89
N MET A 129 8.36 -7.32 -15.09
CA MET A 129 8.05 -7.25 -13.67
C MET A 129 9.35 -6.99 -12.92
N TYR A 130 9.42 -5.88 -12.21
CA TYR A 130 10.45 -5.73 -11.18
C TYR A 130 10.09 -6.73 -10.06
N GLY A 131 11.04 -7.54 -9.59
CA GLY A 131 10.81 -8.54 -8.52
C GLY A 131 10.43 -7.87 -7.19
N VAL A 132 10.63 -8.50 -6.02
CA VAL A 132 10.32 -7.87 -4.71
C VAL A 132 10.82 -6.43 -4.70
N VAL A 133 9.90 -5.46 -4.85
CA VAL A 133 10.20 -4.03 -5.02
C VAL A 133 10.24 -3.30 -3.70
N ALA A 134 9.68 -3.92 -2.66
CA ALA A 134 9.53 -3.33 -1.35
C ALA A 134 9.64 -4.37 -0.23
N ALA A 135 10.11 -3.91 0.92
CA ALA A 135 9.81 -4.55 2.20
C ALA A 135 8.48 -3.96 2.70
N ALA A 136 7.54 -4.82 3.07
CA ALA A 136 6.23 -4.40 3.54
C ALA A 136 5.96 -4.97 4.93
N THR A 137 5.23 -4.22 5.74
CA THR A 137 4.63 -4.71 6.98
C THR A 137 3.18 -4.29 7.04
N ARG A 138 2.36 -5.10 7.71
CA ARG A 138 0.95 -4.79 7.97
C ARG A 138 0.77 -4.68 9.47
N LEU A 139 0.32 -3.50 9.89
CA LEU A 139 0.01 -3.20 11.27
C LEU A 139 -1.50 -3.16 11.43
N LYS A 140 -2.02 -3.95 12.38
CA LYS A 140 -3.39 -3.78 12.84
C LYS A 140 -3.36 -2.75 13.96
N THR A 141 -4.18 -1.73 13.82
CA THR A 141 -4.19 -0.61 14.76
C THR A 141 -5.61 -0.31 15.20
N LEU A 142 -5.74 0.08 16.46
CA LEU A 142 -6.97 0.58 17.03
C LEU A 142 -6.79 2.06 17.33
N HIS A 143 -7.58 2.89 16.66
CA HIS A 143 -7.54 4.33 16.82
C HIS A 143 -8.82 4.79 17.52
N LYS A 144 -8.68 5.40 18.69
CA LYS A 144 -9.78 5.96 19.45
C LYS A 144 -9.77 7.47 19.36
N LEU A 145 -10.92 8.03 19.00
CA LEU A 145 -11.17 9.45 18.77
C LEU A 145 -12.39 9.89 19.58
N THR A 146 -12.39 11.12 20.08
CA THR A 146 -13.58 11.73 20.65
C THR A 146 -14.13 12.78 19.67
N LEU A 147 -15.34 12.59 19.17
CA LEU A 147 -16.08 13.62 18.45
C LEU A 147 -16.90 14.43 19.44
N GLN A 148 -16.72 15.74 19.43
CA GLN A 148 -17.53 16.68 20.18
C GLN A 148 -18.45 17.43 19.21
N ILE A 149 -19.75 17.45 19.54
CA ILE A 149 -20.77 18.24 18.87
C ILE A 149 -21.19 19.36 19.82
N ALA A 150 -20.98 20.61 19.41
CA ALA A 150 -21.42 21.77 20.17
C ALA A 150 -22.45 22.59 19.38
N GLY A 151 -23.49 23.05 20.08
CA GLY A 151 -24.56 23.90 19.54
C GLY A 151 -24.57 25.28 20.22
N ALA A 152 -25.44 26.17 19.75
CA ALA A 152 -25.58 27.51 20.34
C ALA A 152 -26.18 27.48 21.77
N ASP A 153 -27.03 26.48 22.05
CA ASP A 153 -27.70 26.26 23.33
C ASP A 153 -27.85 24.75 23.61
N ALA A 154 -28.43 24.40 24.77
CA ALA A 154 -28.56 23.01 25.18
C ALA A 154 -29.47 22.18 24.27
N GLY A 155 -30.59 22.75 23.82
CA GLY A 155 -31.57 22.04 22.99
C GLY A 155 -31.07 21.82 21.55
N SER A 156 -30.41 22.82 20.98
CA SER A 156 -29.74 22.71 19.67
C SER A 156 -28.57 21.72 19.71
N SER A 157 -27.77 21.71 20.77
CA SER A 157 -26.70 20.71 20.96
C SER A 157 -27.25 19.29 21.03
N GLU A 158 -28.31 19.06 21.80
CA GLU A 158 -28.94 17.74 21.92
C GLU A 158 -29.54 17.26 20.59
N LYS A 159 -30.27 18.13 19.88
CA LYS A 159 -30.80 17.86 18.55
C LYS A 159 -29.70 17.54 17.55
N ALA A 160 -28.66 18.37 17.49
CA ALA A 160 -27.53 18.18 16.58
C ALA A 160 -26.79 16.88 16.87
N PHE A 161 -26.57 16.54 18.15
CA PHE A 161 -25.92 15.30 18.56
C PHE A 161 -26.73 14.06 18.18
N ALA A 162 -28.03 14.03 18.49
CA ALA A 162 -28.89 12.89 18.19
C ALA A 162 -28.98 12.62 16.67
N LEU A 163 -29.15 13.67 15.87
CA LEU A 163 -29.22 13.55 14.42
C LEU A 163 -27.86 13.22 13.80
N ALA A 164 -26.77 13.80 14.31
CA ALA A 164 -25.42 13.43 13.88
C ALA A 164 -25.15 11.94 14.14
N LEU A 165 -25.47 11.42 15.32
CA LEU A 165 -25.31 10.00 15.63
C LEU A 165 -26.12 9.12 14.67
N ALA A 166 -27.37 9.49 14.36
CA ALA A 166 -28.18 8.75 13.40
C ALA A 166 -27.52 8.72 12.01
N VAL A 167 -27.06 9.87 11.50
CA VAL A 167 -26.38 9.97 10.21
C VAL A 167 -25.11 9.12 10.18
N LEU A 168 -24.28 9.19 11.23
CA LEU A 168 -23.01 8.45 11.31
C LEU A 168 -23.24 6.93 11.35
N VAL A 169 -24.24 6.47 12.10
CA VAL A 169 -24.57 5.04 12.19
C VAL A 169 -25.14 4.52 10.88
N LEU A 170 -26.04 5.27 10.24
CA LEU A 170 -26.69 4.86 8.99
C LEU A 170 -25.74 4.88 7.79
N ASN A 171 -24.71 5.74 7.80
CA ASN A 171 -23.75 5.88 6.71
C ASN A 171 -22.39 5.26 7.02
N ARG A 172 -22.32 4.30 7.95
CA ARG A 172 -21.07 3.69 8.41
C ARG A 172 -20.22 3.15 7.26
N ASP A 173 -20.83 2.43 6.31
CA ASP A 173 -20.10 1.83 5.20
C ASP A 173 -19.47 2.86 4.25
N ALA A 174 -20.12 4.01 4.08
CA ALA A 174 -19.56 5.13 3.32
C ALA A 174 -18.35 5.72 4.07
N LEU A 175 -18.46 5.89 5.39
CA LEU A 175 -17.36 6.38 6.23
C LEU A 175 -16.16 5.42 6.25
N LEU A 176 -16.38 4.10 6.24
CA LEU A 176 -15.31 3.11 6.16
C LEU A 176 -14.52 3.24 4.85
N ARG A 177 -15.23 3.49 3.74
CA ARG A 177 -14.63 3.67 2.42
C ARG A 177 -13.88 5.00 2.31
N ASP A 178 -14.52 6.09 2.72
CA ASP A 178 -14.00 7.44 2.57
C ASP A 178 -12.93 7.79 3.63
N GLY A 179 -12.89 7.04 4.74
CA GLY A 179 -11.88 7.18 5.78
C GLY A 179 -10.54 6.54 5.46
N GLY A 180 -10.41 5.83 4.33
CA GLY A 180 -9.14 5.30 3.85
C GLY A 180 -8.17 6.39 3.38
N PHE A 181 -6.88 6.07 3.34
CA PHE A 181 -5.84 7.00 2.86
C PHE A 181 -4.67 6.27 2.22
N ALA A 182 -3.97 6.97 1.33
CA ALA A 182 -2.72 6.52 0.74
C ALA A 182 -1.74 7.70 0.63
N TRP A 183 -0.50 7.50 1.06
CA TRP A 183 0.58 8.48 0.98
C TRP A 183 1.86 7.84 0.44
N THR A 184 2.63 8.62 -0.30
CA THR A 184 3.92 8.21 -0.85
C THR A 184 4.94 9.32 -0.65
N ALA A 185 6.10 9.00 -0.07
CA ALA A 185 7.18 9.97 0.13
C ALA A 185 8.54 9.27 0.21
N GLY A 186 9.53 9.74 -0.55
CA GLY A 186 10.93 9.29 -0.41
C GLY A 186 11.14 7.78 -0.56
N GLY A 187 10.33 7.10 -1.38
CA GLY A 187 10.36 5.64 -1.55
C GLY A 187 9.61 4.85 -0.48
N TYR A 188 8.93 5.52 0.44
CA TYR A 188 7.98 4.90 1.38
C TYR A 188 6.56 5.06 0.88
N GLN A 189 5.74 4.06 1.14
CA GLN A 189 4.30 4.10 0.91
C GLN A 189 3.57 3.71 2.20
N ALA A 190 2.47 4.40 2.48
CA ALA A 190 1.59 4.10 3.60
C ALA A 190 0.16 4.10 3.11
N GLU A 191 -0.54 2.99 3.28
CA GLU A 191 -1.94 2.83 2.94
C GLU A 191 -2.71 2.39 4.18
N GLY A 192 -3.78 3.11 4.51
CA GLY A 192 -4.64 2.80 5.65
C GLY A 192 -6.06 2.53 5.19
N ALA A 193 -6.62 1.39 5.61
CA ALA A 193 -8.01 1.04 5.38
C ALA A 193 -8.75 0.91 6.71
N VAL A 194 -9.86 1.64 6.88
CA VAL A 194 -10.72 1.49 8.06
C VAL A 194 -11.57 0.23 7.86
N LYS A 195 -11.38 -0.77 8.72
CA LYS A 195 -12.10 -2.05 8.66
C LYS A 195 -13.39 -2.01 9.47
N THR A 196 -13.32 -1.40 10.64
CA THR A 196 -14.43 -1.31 11.58
C THR A 196 -14.51 0.09 12.13
N LEU A 197 -15.72 0.62 12.29
CA LEU A 197 -15.99 1.88 12.96
C LEU A 197 -17.11 1.67 13.97
N LYS A 198 -16.78 1.83 15.25
CA LYS A 198 -17.72 1.70 16.37
C LYS A 198 -17.96 3.07 16.98
N PHE A 199 -19.19 3.27 17.44
CA PHE A 199 -19.61 4.47 18.15
C PHE A 199 -20.08 4.05 19.53
N SER A 200 -19.59 4.71 20.58
CA SER A 200 -19.99 4.47 21.95
C SER A 200 -20.30 5.79 22.67
N ALA A 201 -21.08 5.68 23.74
CA ALA A 201 -21.50 6.85 24.50
C ALA A 201 -20.28 7.65 25.00
N GLY A 202 -20.30 8.95 24.76
CA GLY A 202 -19.36 9.88 25.35
C GLY A 202 -19.94 10.56 26.59
N ALA A 203 -19.44 11.76 26.86
CA ALA A 203 -19.78 12.56 28.02
C ALA A 203 -20.61 13.80 27.65
N VAL A 204 -21.15 14.46 28.67
CA VAL A 204 -21.79 15.78 28.57
C VAL A 204 -20.88 16.79 29.26
N PRO A 205 -19.84 17.31 28.58
CA PRO A 205 -18.84 18.16 29.24
C PRO A 205 -19.40 19.54 29.61
N ALA A 206 -20.41 20.01 28.88
CA ALA A 206 -21.09 21.28 29.12
C ALA A 206 -22.53 21.22 28.60
N PRO A 207 -23.44 22.13 29.04
CA PRO A 207 -24.83 22.14 28.59
C PRO A 207 -24.98 22.22 27.05
N THR A 208 -24.09 22.95 26.38
CA THR A 208 -24.09 23.19 24.93
C THR A 208 -23.19 22.24 24.14
N SER A 209 -22.68 21.18 24.79
CA SER A 209 -21.73 20.26 24.18
C SER A 209 -22.03 18.81 24.54
N ARG A 210 -21.86 17.91 23.58
CA ARG A 210 -22.01 16.45 23.74
C ARG A 210 -20.83 15.78 23.06
N THR A 211 -20.33 14.68 23.63
CA THR A 211 -19.28 13.90 23.00
C THR A 211 -19.74 12.49 22.64
N LEU A 212 -19.12 11.96 21.60
CA LEU A 212 -19.25 10.59 21.09
C LEU A 212 -17.85 10.00 21.01
N LEU A 213 -17.68 8.79 21.54
CA LEU A 213 -16.44 8.06 21.36
C LEU A 213 -16.50 7.25 20.07
N LEU A 214 -15.46 7.37 19.26
CA LEU A 214 -15.28 6.62 18.04
C LEU A 214 -14.09 5.68 18.22
N GLU A 215 -14.27 4.44 17.82
CA GLU A 215 -13.21 3.45 17.77
C GLU A 215 -13.12 2.91 16.35
N ALA A 216 -11.99 3.17 15.70
CA ALA A 216 -11.70 2.76 14.35
C ALA A 216 -10.61 1.66 14.37
N GLU A 217 -10.93 0.49 13.83
CA GLU A 217 -9.93 -0.54 13.54
C GLU A 217 -9.38 -0.25 12.15
N VAL A 218 -8.07 -0.02 12.07
CA VAL A 218 -7.38 0.37 10.84
C VAL A 218 -6.31 -0.67 10.52
N ASP A 219 -6.39 -1.20 9.30
CA ASP A 219 -5.34 -2.01 8.71
C ASP A 219 -4.39 -1.07 7.97
N LEU A 220 -3.14 -1.01 8.43
CA LEU A 220 -2.12 -0.11 7.94
C LEU A 220 -1.05 -0.93 7.23
N ARG A 221 -0.94 -0.74 5.92
CA ARG A 221 0.15 -1.29 5.10
C ARG A 221 1.23 -0.24 4.97
N LEU A 222 2.42 -0.57 5.46
CA LEU A 222 3.61 0.28 5.36
C LEU A 222 4.62 -0.42 4.47
N GLU A 223 5.10 0.29 3.46
CA GLU A 223 6.03 -0.25 2.48
C GLU A 223 7.22 0.67 2.31
N ARG A 224 8.38 0.06 2.08
CA ARG A 224 9.59 0.77 1.69
C ARG A 224 10.16 0.11 0.45
N LEU A 225 10.29 0.89 -0.61
CA LEU A 225 10.98 0.48 -1.82
C LEU A 225 12.45 0.12 -1.48
N LEU A 226 12.93 -0.98 -2.04
CA LEU A 226 14.33 -1.40 -1.86
C LEU A 226 15.28 -0.45 -2.60
N ALA A 227 16.42 -0.16 -1.98
CA ALA A 227 17.48 0.69 -2.52
C ALA A 227 18.42 -0.07 -3.48
N GLU A 228 19.39 0.62 -4.10
CA GLU A 228 20.27 0.10 -5.16
C GLU A 228 21.03 -1.19 -4.80
N ASP A 229 21.34 -1.37 -3.52
CA ASP A 229 22.10 -2.50 -3.01
C ASP A 229 21.26 -3.54 -2.26
N GLU A 230 19.94 -3.36 -2.22
CA GLU A 230 19.01 -4.21 -1.47
C GLU A 230 18.26 -5.19 -2.38
N GLY A 231 17.88 -6.36 -1.86
CA GLY A 231 17.16 -7.38 -2.65
C GLY A 231 18.03 -8.14 -3.66
N LYS A 232 19.36 -7.93 -3.65
CA LYS A 232 20.30 -8.73 -4.43
C LYS A 232 20.25 -10.19 -3.96
N PRO A 233 20.10 -11.18 -4.87
CA PRO A 233 20.17 -12.58 -4.48
C PRO A 233 21.54 -12.86 -3.85
N ILE A 234 21.55 -13.61 -2.73
CA ILE A 234 22.80 -14.01 -2.09
C ILE A 234 23.54 -14.93 -3.06
N VAL A 235 24.56 -14.39 -3.72
CA VAL A 235 25.32 -15.13 -4.75
C VAL A 235 26.30 -16.11 -4.11
N ARG A 236 26.77 -15.83 -2.88
CA ARG A 236 27.68 -16.68 -2.11
C ARG A 236 27.48 -16.47 -0.60
N ILE A 237 27.39 -17.55 0.15
CA ILE A 237 27.59 -17.54 1.61
C ILE A 237 28.99 -18.09 1.85
N LEU A 238 29.90 -17.25 2.36
CA LEU A 238 31.23 -17.70 2.75
C LEU A 238 31.14 -18.24 4.18
N SER A 239 31.25 -19.55 4.34
CA SER A 239 31.50 -20.15 5.66
C SER A 239 32.86 -19.65 6.18
N PRO A 240 32.98 -19.28 7.47
CA PRO A 240 34.25 -18.87 8.05
C PRO A 240 35.35 -19.91 7.79
N GLY A 241 36.50 -19.48 7.25
CA GLY A 241 37.68 -20.33 7.05
C GLY A 241 37.86 -21.00 5.68
N ARG A 242 36.99 -20.76 4.68
CA ARG A 242 37.17 -21.28 3.30
C ARG A 242 37.62 -20.19 2.32
N THR A 243 38.63 -20.49 1.51
CA THR A 243 39.10 -19.65 0.40
C THR A 243 38.07 -19.63 -0.74
N PRO A 244 37.87 -18.50 -1.45
CA PRO A 244 36.91 -18.44 -2.55
C PRO A 244 37.36 -19.33 -3.72
N GLY A 245 36.68 -20.45 -3.95
CA GLY A 245 36.96 -21.29 -5.12
C GLY A 245 36.29 -22.66 -5.10
N SER A 246 35.24 -22.80 -5.91
CA SER A 246 34.94 -23.97 -6.79
C SER A 246 33.47 -24.42 -6.86
N LYS A 247 32.55 -23.96 -6.00
CA LYS A 247 31.10 -24.19 -6.22
C LYS A 247 30.22 -22.97 -5.84
N PRO A 248 29.14 -22.66 -6.60
CA PRO A 248 28.30 -21.48 -6.37
C PRO A 248 27.44 -21.55 -5.09
N VAL A 249 27.05 -22.74 -4.65
CA VAL A 249 26.24 -22.96 -3.44
C VAL A 249 26.62 -24.32 -2.86
N ASP A 250 26.98 -24.36 -1.57
CA ASP A 250 27.15 -25.59 -0.78
C ASP A 250 26.29 -25.38 0.48
N ILE A 251 25.07 -25.92 0.49
CA ILE A 251 24.27 -26.05 1.71
C ILE A 251 24.70 -27.39 2.29
N ASP A 252 25.37 -27.40 3.44
CA ASP A 252 25.68 -28.61 4.17
C ASP A 252 24.54 -28.89 5.16
N PRO A 253 23.62 -29.84 4.91
CA PRO A 253 22.56 -30.16 5.85
C PRO A 253 23.13 -31.14 6.89
N ALA A 254 23.95 -30.63 7.81
CA ALA A 254 24.33 -31.38 9.01
C ALA A 254 23.61 -30.79 10.23
N ILE A 255 22.33 -31.16 10.39
CA ILE A 255 21.71 -31.17 11.73
C ILE A 255 22.29 -32.40 12.43
N GLN A 256 23.23 -32.19 13.35
CA GLN A 256 23.60 -33.24 14.30
C GLN A 256 22.49 -33.36 15.35
N ALA A 257 21.99 -34.58 15.49
CA ALA A 257 21.05 -35.02 16.53
C ALA A 257 21.71 -35.09 17.91
#